data_AF-A0A5E4LEN7-F1
#
_entry.id   AF-A0A5E4LEN7-F1
#
_cell.length_a   1.000
_cell.length_b   1.000
_cell.length_c   1.000
_cell.angle_alpha   90.00
_cell.angle_beta   90.00
_cell.angle_gamma   90.00
#
_symmetry.space_group_name_H-M   'P 1'
#
loop_
_entity.id
_entity.type
_entity.pdbx_description
1 polymer ?
#
loop_
_entity_poly.entity_id
_entity_poly.type
_entity_poly.pdbx_seq_one_letter_code
_entity_poly.pdbx_strand_id
1 'polypeptide(L)'
;MEMNCVGLYQARNAWRPAGRAGAFGFCGLGRRGQAAVTDAIYFLIVVSFLSIFLFSFANSYGNNVRDRISNEYSTTFATNALKTILYSSTPRDPSKGIYGPSQADEIDYLLALVKEDYADNADISPSTRVVLGKTVSAVMRPVADSKDYLFYITIPTSNGANQEGKFVYIFAHSTNFETSAFSSSMPDYIVSMKTGNPSHRDYFCGVATGPNAPDYGTLLALLSRLFANVGPVSQASAQIKLVEEISQGSADRRNFRAQADLAVWDATWLGTTSDRAIELFDPGAWGCEEVNWQ
;
A
#
# COMPACT_ATOMS: atom_id res chain seq x y z
N MET A 1 -72.50 -10.25 34.73
CA MET A 1 -72.59 -11.12 33.53
C MET A 1 -71.52 -12.17 33.66
N GLU A 2 -71.87 -13.24 34.35
CA GLU A 2 -71.05 -14.43 34.52
C GLU A 2 -71.10 -15.24 33.23
N MET A 3 -69.94 -15.54 32.66
CA MET A 3 -69.83 -16.45 31.53
C MET A 3 -69.36 -17.80 32.07
N ASN A 4 -70.32 -18.71 32.15
CA ASN A 4 -70.16 -20.13 32.45
C ASN A 4 -69.27 -20.80 31.39
N CYS A 5 -68.21 -21.48 31.82
CA CYS A 5 -67.59 -22.56 31.05
C CYS A 5 -68.12 -23.89 31.62
N VAL A 6 -69.19 -24.40 31.00
CA VAL A 6 -69.65 -25.78 31.19
C VAL A 6 -68.80 -26.68 30.30
N GLY A 7 -68.24 -27.73 30.91
CA GLY A 7 -67.34 -28.66 30.24
C GLY A 7 -68.02 -29.75 29.43
N LEU A 8 -67.20 -30.58 28.81
CA LEU A 8 -67.30 -32.05 28.71
C LEU A 8 -66.36 -32.50 27.60
N TYR A 9 -65.37 -33.33 27.93
CA TYR A 9 -65.28 -34.67 27.34
C TYR A 9 -64.40 -35.54 28.24
N GLN A 10 -65.05 -36.50 28.86
CA GLN A 10 -64.49 -37.56 29.68
C GLN A 10 -64.42 -38.83 28.83
N ALA A 11 -63.28 -39.53 28.89
CA ALA A 11 -63.03 -40.97 28.64
C ALA A 11 -61.71 -41.13 27.88
N ARG A 12 -60.79 -42.04 28.19
CA ARG A 12 -60.69 -43.11 29.19
C ARG A 12 -59.23 -43.60 29.17
N ASN A 13 -58.75 -44.02 30.35
CA ASN A 13 -57.73 -45.06 30.58
C ASN A 13 -56.27 -44.82 30.18
N ALA A 14 -55.38 -44.73 31.19
CA ALA A 14 -54.55 -45.85 31.65
C ALA A 14 -53.23 -45.33 32.28
N TRP A 15 -53.09 -45.57 33.58
CA TRP A 15 -51.83 -45.85 34.30
C TRP A 15 -50.52 -45.28 33.73
N ARG A 16 -50.01 -44.20 34.34
CA ARG A 16 -48.57 -43.99 34.62
C ARG A 16 -48.36 -42.85 35.63
N PRO A 17 -47.29 -42.93 36.45
CA PRO A 17 -47.17 -42.16 37.69
C PRO A 17 -46.68 -40.73 37.46
N ALA A 18 -47.03 -39.91 38.44
CA ALA A 18 -46.64 -38.53 38.68
C ALA A 18 -45.20 -38.19 38.27
N GLY A 19 -45.06 -37.46 37.16
CA GLY A 19 -43.97 -36.53 36.93
C GLY A 19 -44.59 -35.14 36.85
N ARG A 20 -44.47 -34.36 37.93
CA ARG A 20 -44.85 -32.94 38.00
C ARG A 20 -44.08 -32.15 36.93
N ALA A 21 -44.64 -32.05 35.72
CA ALA A 21 -44.34 -30.92 34.85
C ALA A 21 -45.05 -29.72 35.49
N GLY A 22 -44.27 -28.77 36.00
CA GLY A 22 -44.76 -27.48 36.43
C GLY A 22 -45.47 -26.82 35.26
N ALA A 23 -46.79 -26.96 35.23
CA ALA A 23 -47.67 -26.10 34.48
C ALA A 23 -47.50 -24.69 35.06
N PHE A 24 -46.54 -23.94 34.51
CA PHE A 24 -46.59 -22.49 34.58
C PHE A 24 -47.89 -22.08 33.89
N GLY A 25 -48.91 -21.88 34.71
CA GLY A 25 -50.17 -21.30 34.30
C GLY A 25 -49.89 -19.92 33.75
N PHE A 26 -49.81 -19.80 32.44
CA PHE A 26 -50.27 -18.61 31.73
C PHE A 26 -51.78 -18.53 31.94
N CYS A 27 -52.18 -18.09 33.13
CA CYS A 27 -53.53 -17.58 33.34
C CYS A 27 -53.67 -16.39 32.39
N GLY A 28 -54.53 -16.55 31.38
CA GLY A 28 -54.56 -15.70 30.20
C GLY A 28 -54.59 -14.22 30.57
N LEU A 29 -53.61 -13.45 30.05
CA LEU A 29 -53.80 -12.03 29.90
C LEU A 29 -55.14 -11.85 29.19
N GLY A 30 -56.09 -11.15 29.81
CA GLY A 30 -57.36 -10.82 29.16
C GLY A 30 -57.09 -10.19 27.80
N ARG A 31 -58.04 -10.26 26.85
CA ARG A 31 -57.87 -9.75 25.46
C ARG A 31 -57.19 -8.37 25.36
N ARG A 32 -57.39 -7.50 26.36
CA ARG A 32 -56.73 -6.19 26.48
C ARG A 32 -55.24 -6.25 26.81
N GLY A 33 -54.81 -7.19 27.67
CA GLY A 33 -53.41 -7.41 28.02
C GLY A 33 -52.62 -8.06 26.89
N GLN A 34 -53.20 -9.00 26.13
CA GLN A 34 -52.56 -9.54 24.93
C GLN A 34 -52.34 -8.47 23.86
N ALA A 35 -53.35 -7.61 23.63
CA ALA A 35 -53.22 -6.50 22.68
C ALA A 35 -52.09 -5.52 23.06
N ALA A 36 -51.98 -5.17 24.35
CA ALA A 36 -50.91 -4.29 24.84
C ALA A 36 -49.52 -4.92 24.72
N VAL A 37 -49.39 -6.23 24.94
CA VAL A 37 -48.11 -6.95 24.76
C VAL A 37 -47.70 -7.00 23.30
N THR A 38 -48.64 -7.24 22.38
CA THR A 38 -48.36 -7.24 20.94
C THR A 38 -47.91 -5.86 20.46
N ASP A 39 -48.57 -4.79 20.89
CA ASP A 39 -48.18 -3.40 20.55
C ASP A 39 -46.78 -3.05 21.09
N ALA A 40 -46.48 -3.43 22.34
CA ALA A 40 -45.15 -3.25 22.92
C ALA A 40 -44.05 -4.02 22.17
N ILE A 41 -44.35 -5.23 21.68
CA ILE A 41 -43.39 -6.00 20.87
C ILE A 41 -43.15 -5.33 19.51
N TYR A 42 -44.20 -4.84 18.84
CA TYR A 42 -44.03 -4.10 17.59
C TYR A 42 -43.21 -2.82 17.78
N PHE A 43 -43.46 -2.07 18.85
CA PHE A 43 -42.66 -0.90 19.20
C PHE A 43 -41.18 -1.25 19.44
N LEU A 44 -40.91 -2.30 20.22
CA LEU A 44 -39.55 -2.76 20.47
C LEU A 44 -38.84 -3.20 19.19
N ILE A 45 -39.52 -3.91 18.28
CA ILE A 45 -38.94 -4.32 16.99
C ILE A 45 -38.54 -3.09 16.16
N VAL A 46 -39.41 -2.08 16.09
CA VAL A 46 -39.12 -0.84 15.35
C VAL A 46 -37.92 -0.12 15.94
N VAL A 47 -37.86 0.02 17.27
CA VAL A 47 -36.73 0.67 17.95
C VAL A 47 -35.43 -0.12 17.78
N SER A 48 -35.48 -1.46 17.87
CA SER A 48 -34.31 -2.31 17.63
C SER A 48 -33.81 -2.20 16.20
N PHE A 49 -34.70 -2.20 15.20
CA PHE A 49 -34.30 -2.03 13.80
C PHE A 49 -33.65 -0.67 13.55
N LEU A 50 -34.25 0.40 14.08
CA LEU A 50 -33.70 1.75 13.99
C LEU A 50 -32.32 1.85 14.65
N SER A 51 -32.14 1.18 15.80
CA SER A 51 -30.85 1.16 16.52
C SER A 51 -29.77 0.38 15.76
N ILE A 52 -30.10 -0.79 15.21
CA ILE A 52 -29.17 -1.58 14.37
C ILE A 52 -28.78 -0.79 13.13
N PHE A 53 -29.75 -0.14 12.48
CA PHE A 53 -29.50 0.68 11.30
C PHE A 53 -28.58 1.87 11.61
N LEU A 54 -28.86 2.63 12.68
CA LEU A 54 -28.03 3.75 13.10
C LEU A 54 -26.62 3.30 13.49
N PHE A 55 -26.48 2.15 14.16
CA PHE A 55 -25.18 1.59 14.52
C PHE A 55 -24.38 1.17 13.28
N SER A 56 -25.02 0.49 12.32
CA SER A 56 -24.39 0.10 11.06
C SER A 56 -23.94 1.32 10.26
N PHE A 57 -24.79 2.36 10.17
CA PHE A 57 -24.46 3.61 9.50
C PHE A 57 -23.29 4.32 10.18
N ALA A 58 -23.29 4.43 11.51
CA ALA A 58 -22.21 5.07 12.27
C ALA A 58 -20.87 4.34 12.07
N ASN A 59 -20.87 2.99 12.10
CA ASN A 59 -19.67 2.20 11.86
C ASN A 59 -19.15 2.34 10.43
N SER A 60 -20.04 2.28 9.43
CA SER A 60 -19.67 2.45 8.03
C SER A 60 -19.09 3.85 7.77
N TYR A 61 -19.73 4.89 8.32
CA TYR A 61 -19.24 6.26 8.25
C TYR A 61 -17.86 6.40 8.91
N GLY A 62 -17.68 5.85 10.11
CA GLY A 62 -16.40 5.87 10.82
C GLY A 62 -15.26 5.23 10.03
N ASN A 63 -15.51 4.07 9.43
CA ASN A 63 -14.53 3.38 8.58
C ASN A 63 -14.21 4.20 7.32
N ASN A 64 -15.22 4.69 6.61
CA ASN A 64 -15.02 5.50 5.41
C ASN A 64 -14.22 6.79 5.69
N VAL A 65 -14.47 7.45 6.82
CA VAL A 65 -13.72 8.65 7.22
C VAL A 65 -12.29 8.29 7.56
N ARG A 66 -12.06 7.21 8.30
CA ARG A 66 -10.71 6.72 8.62
C ARG A 66 -9.91 6.42 7.35
N ASP A 67 -10.51 5.71 6.40
CA ASP A 67 -9.85 5.36 5.14
C ASP A 67 -9.52 6.61 4.33
N ARG A 68 -10.45 7.58 4.27
CA ARG A 68 -10.22 8.84 3.57
C ARG A 68 -9.11 9.68 4.20
N ILE A 69 -9.06 9.78 5.53
CA ILE A 69 -7.99 10.50 6.24
C ILE A 69 -6.64 9.81 6.01
N SER A 70 -6.60 8.48 6.08
CA SER A 70 -5.38 7.70 5.83
C SER A 70 -4.84 7.94 4.42
N ASN A 71 -5.71 7.87 3.41
CA ASN A 71 -5.33 8.09 2.02
C ASN A 71 -4.86 9.53 1.76
N GLU A 72 -5.54 10.52 2.34
CA GLU A 72 -5.15 11.93 2.23
C GLU A 72 -3.78 12.19 2.87
N TYR A 73 -3.53 11.61 4.04
CA TYR A 73 -2.25 11.69 4.73
C TYR A 73 -1.13 11.08 3.88
N SER A 74 -1.32 9.86 3.37
CA SER A 74 -0.32 9.18 2.54
C SER A 74 -0.05 9.93 1.23
N THR A 75 -1.07 10.49 0.58
CA THR A 75 -0.91 11.28 -0.66
C THR A 75 -0.18 12.60 -0.40
N THR A 76 -0.53 13.30 0.68
CA THR A 76 0.13 14.55 1.08
C THR A 76 1.58 14.30 1.47
N PHE A 77 1.83 13.22 2.23
CA PHE A 77 3.17 12.80 2.60
C PHE A 77 4.00 12.47 1.35
N ALA A 78 3.50 11.63 0.43
CA ALA A 78 4.19 11.28 -0.80
C ALA A 78 4.51 12.52 -1.65
N THR A 79 3.57 13.49 -1.74
CA THR A 79 3.79 14.74 -2.48
C THR A 79 4.89 15.60 -1.86
N ASN A 80 4.89 15.76 -0.53
CA ASN A 80 5.90 16.53 0.18
C ASN A 80 7.26 15.81 0.20
N ALA A 81 7.26 14.48 0.29
CA ALA A 81 8.45 13.66 0.19
C ALA A 81 9.08 13.78 -1.21
N LEU A 82 8.28 13.65 -2.27
CA LEU A 82 8.76 13.81 -3.65
C LEU A 82 9.36 15.21 -3.88
N LYS A 83 8.72 16.27 -3.39
CA LYS A 83 9.29 17.63 -3.44
C LYS A 83 10.63 17.68 -2.69
N THR A 84 10.67 17.16 -1.47
CA THR A 84 11.89 17.14 -0.66
C THR A 84 13.02 16.38 -1.35
N ILE A 85 12.74 15.23 -1.97
CA ILE A 85 13.71 14.42 -2.72
C ILE A 85 14.26 15.23 -3.91
N LEU A 86 13.38 15.85 -4.70
CA LEU A 86 13.80 16.59 -5.90
C LEU A 86 14.55 17.90 -5.59
N TYR A 87 14.26 18.53 -4.44
CA TYR A 87 14.84 19.80 -4.03
C TYR A 87 15.79 19.68 -2.83
N SER A 88 16.24 18.47 -2.48
CA SER A 88 17.24 18.28 -1.43
C SER A 88 18.58 18.84 -1.89
N SER A 89 19.26 19.57 -1.01
CA SER A 89 20.63 20.02 -1.26
C SER A 89 21.62 18.87 -1.16
N THR A 90 22.49 18.74 -2.15
CA THR A 90 23.56 17.75 -2.19
C THR A 90 24.89 18.40 -2.54
N PRO A 91 26.03 17.91 -2.01
CA PRO A 91 27.32 18.40 -2.43
C PRO A 91 27.55 18.01 -3.90
N ARG A 92 28.18 18.90 -4.69
CA ARG A 92 28.51 18.62 -6.09
C ARG A 92 29.43 17.40 -6.25
N ASP A 93 30.35 17.22 -5.30
CA ASP A 93 31.17 16.02 -5.18
C ASP A 93 30.58 15.09 -4.11
N PRO A 94 30.04 13.92 -4.48
CA PRO A 94 29.41 12.99 -3.55
C PRO A 94 30.40 12.35 -2.57
N SER A 95 31.71 12.47 -2.80
CA SER A 95 32.75 12.00 -1.87
C SER A 95 33.02 12.97 -0.71
N LYS A 96 32.50 14.20 -0.78
CA LYS A 96 32.71 15.26 0.21
C LYS A 96 31.45 15.55 1.02
N GLY A 97 31.63 15.96 2.27
CA GLY A 97 30.52 16.37 3.14
C GLY A 97 30.12 17.83 2.92
N ILE A 98 28.82 18.12 3.00
CA ILE A 98 28.24 19.48 2.86
C ILE A 98 28.87 20.47 3.87
N TYR A 99 29.21 20.00 5.06
CA TYR A 99 29.76 20.81 6.16
C TYR A 99 31.28 20.62 6.34
N GLY A 100 31.99 20.20 5.29
CA GLY A 100 33.42 20.00 5.33
C GLY A 100 34.21 21.31 5.57
N PRO A 101 35.44 21.23 6.11
CA PRO A 101 36.28 22.40 6.34
C PRO A 101 36.67 23.14 5.04
N SER A 102 36.55 22.49 3.88
CA SER A 102 36.56 23.12 2.56
C SER A 102 35.17 23.74 2.26
N GLN A 103 34.87 24.89 2.87
CA GLN A 103 33.66 25.70 2.63
C GLN A 103 33.50 26.23 1.19
N ALA A 104 34.21 25.68 0.21
CA ALA A 104 34.20 26.09 -1.18
C ALA A 104 33.43 25.13 -2.10
N ASP A 105 32.88 24.04 -1.55
CA ASP A 105 32.13 23.08 -2.36
C ASP A 105 30.73 23.66 -2.67
N GLU A 106 30.46 23.84 -3.96
CA GLU A 106 29.17 24.30 -4.49
C GLU A 106 28.06 23.33 -4.05
N ILE A 107 26.99 23.88 -3.47
CA ILE A 107 25.82 23.13 -3.01
C ILE A 107 24.75 23.27 -4.10
N ASP A 108 24.44 22.15 -4.74
CA ASP A 108 23.40 22.09 -5.76
C ASP A 108 22.18 21.32 -5.27
N TYR A 109 21.09 21.43 -6.03
CA TYR A 109 19.94 20.54 -5.83
C TYR A 109 20.25 19.15 -6.38
N LEU A 110 19.77 18.10 -5.72
CA LEU A 110 19.92 16.71 -6.19
C LEU A 110 19.43 16.54 -7.63
N LEU A 111 18.34 17.22 -7.99
CA LEU A 111 17.83 17.22 -9.35
C LEU A 111 18.81 17.81 -10.38
N ALA A 112 19.67 18.76 -9.99
CA ALA A 112 20.73 19.26 -10.87
C ALA A 112 21.80 18.18 -11.09
N LEU A 113 22.27 17.53 -10.02
CA LEU A 113 23.22 16.42 -10.11
C LEU A 113 22.72 15.30 -11.03
N VAL A 114 21.46 14.89 -10.87
CA VAL A 114 20.83 13.86 -11.72
C VAL A 114 20.75 14.31 -13.19
N LYS A 115 20.48 15.59 -13.45
CA LYS A 115 20.41 16.11 -14.83
C LYS A 115 21.76 16.19 -15.50
N GLU A 116 22.81 16.61 -14.77
CA GLU A 116 24.16 16.70 -15.30
C GLU A 116 24.69 15.31 -15.65
N ASP A 117 24.60 14.36 -14.71
CA ASP A 117 25.06 12.98 -14.91
C ASP A 117 24.33 12.29 -16.07
N TYR A 118 23.02 12.50 -16.15
CA TYR A 118 22.21 11.98 -17.24
C TYR A 118 22.55 12.63 -18.61
N ALA A 119 22.93 13.90 -18.63
CA ALA A 119 23.20 14.61 -19.88
C ALA A 119 24.41 14.04 -20.64
N ASP A 120 25.41 13.55 -19.90
CA ASP A 120 26.68 13.09 -20.47
C ASP A 120 26.55 11.73 -21.15
N ASN A 121 25.82 10.78 -20.54
CA ASN A 121 25.79 9.37 -20.98
C ASN A 121 24.38 8.79 -21.17
N ALA A 122 23.32 9.60 -21.05
CA ALA A 122 21.93 9.16 -21.09
C ALA A 122 21.57 8.05 -20.07
N ASP A 123 22.38 7.94 -19.02
CA ASP A 123 22.29 7.00 -17.89
C ASP A 123 22.74 7.72 -16.61
N ILE A 124 22.27 7.25 -15.46
CA ILE A 124 22.69 7.73 -14.14
C ILE A 124 23.83 6.85 -13.65
N SER A 125 24.97 7.45 -13.31
CA SER A 125 26.13 6.75 -12.75
C SER A 125 25.82 6.05 -11.42
N PRO A 126 26.53 4.95 -11.09
CA PRO A 126 26.34 4.24 -9.81
C PRO A 126 26.47 5.14 -8.57
N SER A 127 27.40 6.10 -8.59
CA SER A 127 27.58 7.08 -7.51
C SER A 127 26.33 7.93 -7.29
N THR A 128 25.74 8.46 -8.36
CA THR A 128 24.53 9.28 -8.28
C THR A 128 23.33 8.45 -7.86
N ARG A 129 23.23 7.19 -8.32
CA ARG A 129 22.19 6.24 -7.87
C ARG A 129 22.22 6.01 -6.36
N VAL A 130 23.42 5.85 -5.79
CA VAL A 130 23.63 5.68 -4.35
C VAL A 130 23.22 6.94 -3.59
N VAL A 131 23.64 8.14 -4.04
CA VAL A 131 23.24 9.40 -3.38
C VAL A 131 21.73 9.60 -3.43
N LEU A 132 21.12 9.37 -4.60
CA LEU A 132 19.68 9.47 -4.79
C LEU A 132 18.93 8.49 -3.88
N GLY A 133 19.36 7.23 -3.83
CA GLY A 133 18.75 6.22 -2.97
C GLY A 133 18.91 6.54 -1.48
N LYS A 134 20.08 7.05 -1.04
CA LYS A 134 20.28 7.53 0.35
C LYS A 134 19.34 8.67 0.69
N THR A 135 19.16 9.62 -0.23
CA THR A 135 18.22 10.73 -0.03
C THR A 135 16.79 10.23 0.06
N VAL A 136 16.35 9.35 -0.85
CA VAL A 136 14.99 8.78 -0.81
C VAL A 136 14.77 8.04 0.51
N SER A 137 15.70 7.15 0.90
CA SER A 137 15.64 6.42 2.16
C SER A 137 15.60 7.36 3.38
N ALA A 138 16.41 8.42 3.39
CA ALA A 138 16.42 9.41 4.47
C ALA A 138 15.10 10.19 4.58
N VAL A 139 14.50 10.59 3.46
CA VAL A 139 13.22 11.31 3.43
C VAL A 139 12.06 10.39 3.83
N MET A 140 12.12 9.12 3.42
CA MET A 140 11.07 8.13 3.67
C MET A 140 11.18 7.44 5.04
N ARG A 141 12.30 7.62 5.75
CA ARG A 141 12.56 7.03 7.09
C ARG A 141 11.39 7.11 8.07
N PRO A 142 10.61 8.21 8.18
CA PRO A 142 9.49 8.29 9.13
C PRO A 142 8.36 7.28 8.88
N VAL A 143 8.25 6.75 7.66
CA VAL A 143 7.18 5.79 7.29
C VAL A 143 7.71 4.42 6.86
N ALA A 144 9.03 4.29 6.68
CA ALA A 144 9.70 3.09 6.17
C ALA A 144 9.35 1.81 6.94
N ASP A 145 9.11 1.89 8.25
CA ASP A 145 8.77 0.70 9.06
C ASP A 145 7.38 0.12 8.79
N SER A 146 6.48 0.91 8.19
CA SER A 146 5.08 0.51 7.99
C SER A 146 4.66 0.53 6.52
N LYS A 147 5.47 1.13 5.65
CA LYS A 147 5.14 1.38 4.26
C LYS A 147 6.29 0.92 3.37
N ASP A 148 5.91 0.18 2.34
CA ASP A 148 6.78 -0.07 1.20
C ASP A 148 6.63 1.09 0.21
N TYR A 149 7.68 1.37 -0.55
CA TYR A 149 7.65 2.46 -1.52
C TYR A 149 8.56 2.20 -2.73
N LEU A 150 8.19 2.83 -3.83
CA LEU A 150 8.92 2.79 -5.09
C LEU A 150 9.09 4.22 -5.60
N PHE A 151 10.34 4.62 -5.81
CA PHE A 151 10.68 5.86 -6.48
C PHE A 151 11.27 5.54 -7.84
N TYR A 152 10.76 6.15 -8.89
CA TYR A 152 11.26 5.89 -10.24
C TYR A 152 11.18 7.13 -11.14
N ILE A 153 12.08 7.18 -12.12
CA ILE A 153 12.13 8.24 -13.14
C ILE A 153 11.91 7.58 -14.50
N THR A 154 10.89 8.04 -15.23
CA THR A 154 10.57 7.56 -16.58
C THR A 154 10.68 8.66 -17.61
N ILE A 155 10.98 8.27 -18.84
CA ILE A 155 10.77 9.08 -20.03
C ILE A 155 9.58 8.46 -20.75
N PRO A 156 8.41 9.11 -20.73
CA PRO A 156 7.24 8.57 -21.41
C PRO A 156 7.48 8.56 -22.91
N THR A 157 6.89 7.58 -23.59
CA THR A 157 6.82 7.55 -25.05
C THR A 157 6.12 8.81 -25.54
N SER A 158 6.87 9.73 -26.13
CA SER A 158 6.32 10.90 -26.79
C SER A 158 5.66 10.46 -28.10
N ASN A 159 4.53 11.05 -28.49
CA ASN A 159 3.82 10.77 -29.75
C ASN A 159 4.63 11.08 -31.04
N GLY A 160 5.93 11.37 -30.93
CA GLY A 160 6.86 11.45 -32.06
C GLY A 160 7.58 10.12 -32.26
N ALA A 161 7.48 9.57 -33.47
CA ALA A 161 7.80 8.20 -33.90
C ALA A 161 9.19 7.61 -33.56
N ASN A 162 10.07 8.31 -32.83
CA ASN A 162 11.47 7.94 -32.64
C ASN A 162 11.95 7.97 -31.17
N GLN A 163 11.05 7.99 -30.16
CA GLN A 163 11.44 7.87 -28.75
C GLN A 163 10.68 6.74 -28.07
N GLU A 164 11.35 5.60 -27.90
CA GLU A 164 10.89 4.51 -27.05
C GLU A 164 10.84 4.99 -25.60
N GLY A 165 9.81 4.59 -24.85
CA GLY A 165 9.73 4.90 -23.43
C GLY A 165 10.89 4.22 -22.70
N LYS A 166 11.43 4.83 -21.65
CA LYS A 166 12.49 4.20 -20.86
C LYS A 166 12.40 4.53 -19.37
N PHE A 167 12.84 3.59 -18.54
CA PHE A 167 13.12 3.83 -17.12
C PHE A 167 14.56 4.31 -17.00
N VAL A 168 14.73 5.47 -16.36
CA VAL A 168 16.04 6.08 -16.10
C VAL A 168 16.58 5.65 -14.75
N TYR A 169 15.68 5.49 -13.78
CA TYR A 169 16.01 5.14 -12.41
C TYR A 169 14.85 4.44 -11.75
N ILE A 170 15.14 3.42 -10.94
CA ILE A 170 14.17 2.78 -10.06
C ILE A 170 14.85 2.44 -8.75
N PHE A 171 14.23 2.86 -7.67
CA PHE A 171 14.58 2.54 -6.29
C PHE A 171 13.36 1.97 -5.58
N ALA A 172 13.50 0.80 -5.02
CA ALA A 172 12.42 0.13 -4.30
C ALA A 172 12.83 -0.18 -2.87
N HIS A 173 11.92 0.05 -1.93
CA HIS A 173 12.04 -0.34 -0.53
C HIS A 173 10.93 -1.32 -0.21
N SER A 174 11.31 -2.50 0.28
CA SER A 174 10.39 -3.59 0.59
C SER A 174 10.64 -4.12 1.99
N THR A 175 9.56 -4.31 2.74
CA THR A 175 9.56 -4.94 4.05
C THR A 175 9.86 -6.43 3.93
N ASN A 176 10.71 -6.96 4.82
CA ASN A 176 10.94 -8.40 4.93
C ASN A 176 9.85 -9.04 5.80
N PHE A 177 9.24 -10.09 5.28
CA PHE A 177 8.28 -10.91 6.03
C PHE A 177 8.88 -12.26 6.36
N GLU A 178 8.54 -12.77 7.54
CA GLU A 178 8.84 -14.13 7.98
C GLU A 178 7.53 -14.92 8.08
N THR A 179 7.58 -16.15 7.57
CA THR A 179 6.48 -17.11 7.67
C THR A 179 6.76 -18.06 8.82
N SER A 180 5.90 -18.07 9.83
CA SER A 180 5.95 -19.04 10.92
C SER A 180 4.81 -20.06 10.76
N ALA A 181 5.09 -21.33 11.01
CA ALA A 181 4.06 -22.36 11.01
C ALA A 181 3.13 -22.13 12.21
N PHE A 182 1.83 -22.04 11.97
CA PHE A 182 0.84 -21.81 13.03
C PHE A 182 0.69 -23.02 13.97
N SER A 183 0.85 -24.23 13.42
CA SER A 183 0.78 -25.49 14.15
C SER A 183 1.44 -26.61 13.35
N SER A 184 1.99 -27.63 14.01
CA SER A 184 2.51 -28.85 13.36
C SER A 184 1.43 -29.71 12.69
N SER A 185 0.15 -29.44 12.95
CA SER A 185 -0.99 -30.25 12.50
C SER A 185 -1.88 -29.60 11.44
N MET A 186 -1.64 -28.33 11.08
CA MET A 186 -2.34 -27.66 9.98
C MET A 186 -1.37 -26.81 9.15
N PRO A 187 -1.47 -26.83 7.80
CA PRO A 187 -0.58 -26.07 6.91
C PRO A 187 -0.92 -24.56 6.86
N ASP A 188 -1.42 -23.99 7.96
CA ASP A 188 -1.63 -22.55 8.05
C ASP A 188 -0.33 -21.87 8.48
N TYR A 189 0.04 -20.83 7.74
CA TYR A 189 1.21 -20.02 8.01
C TYR A 189 0.76 -18.66 8.51
N ILE A 190 1.38 -18.17 9.58
CA ILE A 190 1.29 -16.76 9.97
C ILE A 190 2.43 -16.03 9.28
N VAL A 191 2.07 -14.96 8.58
CA VAL A 191 3.02 -14.02 7.99
C VAL A 191 3.15 -12.83 8.95
N SER A 192 4.36 -12.57 9.41
CA SER A 192 4.67 -11.43 10.26
C SER A 192 5.86 -10.66 9.71
N MET A 193 5.93 -9.36 9.98
CA MET A 193 7.13 -8.58 9.67
C MET A 193 8.33 -9.14 10.43
N LYS A 194 9.47 -9.22 9.76
CA LYS A 194 10.73 -9.65 10.36
C LYS A 194 11.17 -8.63 11.40
N THR A 195 11.25 -9.01 12.68
CA THR A 195 11.66 -8.13 13.78
C THR A 195 13.18 -8.04 13.98
N GLY A 196 13.98 -8.62 13.07
CA GLY A 196 15.45 -8.61 13.11
C GLY A 196 16.08 -7.80 11.98
N ASN A 197 17.38 -7.51 12.09
CA ASN A 197 18.11 -6.76 11.07
C ASN A 197 18.58 -7.70 9.94
N PRO A 198 18.29 -7.43 8.65
CA PRO A 198 17.51 -6.31 8.13
C PRO A 198 15.99 -6.57 8.13
N SER A 199 15.21 -5.61 8.67
CA SER A 199 13.74 -5.64 8.65
C SER A 199 13.18 -5.26 7.28
N HIS A 200 13.98 -4.59 6.45
CA HIS A 200 13.65 -4.09 5.13
C HIS A 200 14.79 -4.33 4.16
N ARG A 201 14.52 -4.33 2.87
CA ARG A 201 15.53 -4.37 1.81
C ARG A 201 15.30 -3.23 0.83
N ASP A 202 16.41 -2.63 0.42
CA ASP A 202 16.46 -1.60 -0.61
C ASP A 202 17.02 -2.21 -1.88
N TYR A 203 16.45 -1.84 -3.02
CA TYR A 203 16.83 -2.36 -4.33
C TYR A 203 17.06 -1.22 -5.33
N PHE A 204 18.14 -1.32 -6.10
CA PHE A 204 18.32 -0.52 -7.32
C PHE A 204 17.99 -1.33 -8.53
N CYS A 205 17.23 -0.71 -9.44
CA CYS A 205 16.49 -1.46 -10.42
C CYS A 205 16.44 -0.87 -11.80
N GLY A 206 16.39 -1.77 -12.79
CA GLY A 206 16.10 -1.42 -14.17
C GLY A 206 17.06 -0.41 -14.79
N VAL A 207 18.36 -0.68 -14.72
CA VAL A 207 19.36 0.11 -15.48
C VAL A 207 20.42 -0.73 -16.17
N ALA A 208 20.09 -1.99 -16.47
CA ALA A 208 20.95 -2.80 -17.32
C ALA A 208 20.93 -2.22 -18.74
N THR A 209 22.03 -1.63 -19.17
CA THR A 209 22.27 -1.31 -20.58
C THR A 209 22.79 -2.57 -21.26
N GLY A 210 21.90 -3.35 -21.88
CA GLY A 210 22.30 -4.61 -22.51
C GLY A 210 21.20 -5.28 -23.33
N PRO A 211 21.54 -6.26 -24.18
CA PRO A 211 20.59 -6.95 -25.07
C PRO A 211 19.51 -7.76 -24.32
N ASN A 212 19.70 -8.00 -23.02
CA ASN A 212 18.76 -8.70 -22.15
C ASN A 212 18.02 -7.75 -21.19
N ALA A 213 18.15 -6.42 -21.37
CA ALA A 213 17.43 -5.46 -20.57
C ALA A 213 15.92 -5.60 -20.83
N PRO A 214 15.07 -5.65 -19.80
CA PRO A 214 13.63 -5.73 -19.99
C PRO A 214 13.13 -4.47 -20.73
N ASP A 215 12.34 -4.68 -21.78
CA ASP A 215 11.66 -3.59 -22.49
C ASP A 215 10.78 -2.77 -21.53
N TYR A 216 10.66 -1.48 -21.81
CA TYR A 216 9.83 -0.54 -21.04
C TYR A 216 8.40 -1.03 -20.88
N GLY A 217 7.81 -1.63 -21.93
CA GLY A 217 6.45 -2.19 -21.88
C GLY A 217 6.32 -3.34 -20.89
N THR A 218 7.31 -4.25 -20.86
CA THR A 218 7.35 -5.38 -19.93
C THR A 218 7.46 -4.88 -18.48
N LEU A 219 8.33 -3.91 -18.22
CA LEU A 219 8.50 -3.38 -16.87
C LEU A 219 7.25 -2.63 -16.39
N LEU A 220 6.61 -1.86 -17.28
CA LEU A 220 5.35 -1.19 -16.98
C LEU A 220 4.24 -2.18 -16.64
N ALA A 221 4.19 -3.34 -17.32
CA ALA A 221 3.26 -4.41 -17.02
C ALA A 221 3.53 -5.04 -15.64
N LEU A 222 4.80 -5.26 -15.28
CA LEU A 222 5.19 -5.77 -13.96
C LEU A 222 4.84 -4.77 -12.84
N LEU A 223 5.08 -3.48 -13.05
CA LEU A 223 4.67 -2.42 -12.10
C LEU A 223 3.15 -2.36 -11.93
N SER A 224 2.41 -2.45 -13.03
CA SER A 224 0.95 -2.49 -12.99
C SER A 224 0.45 -3.71 -12.23
N ARG A 225 1.10 -4.86 -12.41
CA ARG A 225 0.83 -6.09 -11.66
C ARG A 225 1.16 -5.96 -10.18
N LEU A 226 2.28 -5.31 -9.83
CA LEU A 226 2.63 -5.01 -8.45
C LEU A 226 1.53 -4.17 -7.79
N PHE A 227 1.15 -3.05 -8.42
CA PHE A 227 0.12 -2.15 -7.90
C PHE A 227 -1.25 -2.82 -7.76
N ALA A 228 -1.60 -3.75 -8.65
CA ALA A 228 -2.81 -4.55 -8.51
C ALA A 228 -2.79 -5.50 -7.30
N ASN A 229 -1.60 -5.98 -6.89
CA ASN A 229 -1.45 -6.94 -5.79
C ASN A 229 -1.27 -6.29 -4.42
N VAL A 230 -0.67 -5.10 -4.34
CA VAL A 230 -0.44 -4.40 -3.06
C VAL A 230 -1.66 -3.64 -2.56
N GLY A 231 -2.67 -3.45 -3.42
CA GLY A 231 -3.91 -2.75 -3.06
C GLY A 231 -3.80 -1.23 -3.22
N PRO A 232 -4.37 -0.42 -2.31
CA PRO A 232 -4.36 1.03 -2.43
C PRO A 232 -2.94 1.61 -2.43
N VAL A 233 -2.60 2.34 -3.49
CA VAL A 233 -1.31 3.03 -3.64
C VAL A 233 -1.52 4.54 -3.59
N SER A 234 -0.73 5.22 -2.78
CA SER A 234 -0.60 6.68 -2.82
C SER A 234 0.54 7.05 -3.76
N GLN A 235 0.24 7.71 -4.87
CA GLN A 235 1.23 8.12 -5.86
C GLN A 235 1.34 9.65 -5.92
N ALA A 236 2.58 10.13 -5.96
CA ALA A 236 2.91 11.50 -6.32
C ALA A 236 3.76 11.49 -7.60
N SER A 237 3.50 12.45 -8.49
CA SER A 237 4.18 12.56 -9.78
C SER A 237 4.64 14.00 -10.01
N ALA A 238 5.84 14.16 -10.56
CA ALA A 238 6.41 15.45 -10.92
C ALA A 238 7.05 15.39 -12.31
N GLN A 239 6.74 16.36 -13.17
CA GLN A 239 7.42 16.49 -14.45
C GLN A 239 8.79 17.14 -14.23
N ILE A 240 9.83 16.46 -14.71
CA ILE A 240 11.19 16.98 -14.73
C ILE A 240 11.65 17.14 -16.18
N LYS A 241 12.61 18.04 -16.41
CA LYS A 241 13.21 18.26 -17.73
C LYS A 241 14.61 17.67 -17.73
N LEU A 242 14.83 16.65 -18.53
CA LEU A 242 16.15 16.07 -18.75
C LEU A 242 16.75 16.64 -20.04
N VAL A 243 18.07 16.58 -20.11
CA VAL A 243 18.88 17.01 -21.25
C VAL A 243 19.76 15.83 -21.63
N GLU A 244 19.99 15.64 -22.92
CA GLU A 244 20.85 14.59 -23.47
C GLU A 244 21.68 15.21 -24.59
N GLU A 245 22.98 14.91 -24.63
CA GLU A 245 23.83 15.29 -25.76
C GLU A 245 23.48 14.44 -26.99
N ILE A 246 23.22 15.11 -28.13
CA ILE A 246 22.82 14.40 -29.38
C ILE A 246 23.96 13.54 -29.91
N SER A 247 25.19 14.00 -29.69
CA SER A 247 26.41 13.24 -29.93
C SER A 247 27.45 13.65 -28.90
N GLN A 248 28.23 12.68 -28.43
CA GLN A 248 29.19 12.87 -27.34
C GLN A 248 30.16 14.02 -27.68
N GLY A 249 30.15 15.10 -26.90
CA GLY A 249 30.99 16.29 -27.12
C GLY A 249 30.44 17.32 -28.11
N SER A 250 29.20 17.17 -28.59
CA SER A 250 28.52 18.21 -29.36
C SER A 250 27.87 19.27 -28.45
N ALA A 251 27.88 20.53 -28.89
CA ALA A 251 27.16 21.60 -28.20
C ALA A 251 25.61 21.46 -28.33
N ASP A 252 25.16 20.58 -29.22
CA ASP A 252 23.75 20.36 -29.50
C ASP A 252 23.11 19.45 -28.44
N ARG A 253 22.27 20.06 -27.62
CA ARG A 253 21.58 19.41 -26.49
C ARG A 253 20.10 19.22 -26.80
N ARG A 254 19.63 17.97 -26.71
CA ARG A 254 18.21 17.65 -26.81
C ARG A 254 17.57 17.75 -25.43
N ASN A 255 16.51 18.52 -25.35
CA ASN A 255 15.68 18.59 -24.15
C ASN A 255 14.46 17.68 -24.31
N PHE A 256 14.11 16.94 -23.26
CA PHE A 256 12.84 16.21 -23.24
C PHE A 256 12.23 16.16 -21.83
N ARG A 257 10.96 15.78 -21.78
CA ARG A 257 10.20 15.69 -20.53
C ARG A 257 10.35 14.28 -19.98
N ALA A 258 10.68 14.20 -18.70
CA ALA A 258 10.64 12.98 -17.92
C ALA A 258 9.67 13.17 -16.75
N GLN A 259 9.31 12.07 -16.10
CA GLN A 259 8.42 12.04 -14.97
C GLN A 259 9.11 11.32 -13.82
N ALA A 260 9.16 11.98 -12.67
CA ALA A 260 9.56 11.37 -11.41
C ALA A 260 8.30 10.99 -10.63
N ASP A 261 8.23 9.75 -10.19
CA ASP A 261 7.09 9.18 -9.49
C ASP A 261 7.55 8.59 -8.16
N LEU A 262 6.73 8.81 -7.12
CA LEU A 262 6.86 8.17 -5.82
C LEU A 262 5.54 7.47 -5.52
N ALA A 263 5.56 6.14 -5.48
CA ALA A 263 4.45 5.30 -5.08
C ALA A 263 4.71 4.77 -3.66
N VAL A 264 3.71 4.85 -2.79
CA VAL A 264 3.78 4.41 -1.39
C VAL A 264 2.54 3.57 -1.08
N TRP A 265 2.72 2.42 -0.44
CA TRP A 265 1.63 1.53 -0.04
C TRP A 265 1.91 0.88 1.32
N ASP A 266 0.89 0.26 1.91
CA ASP A 266 1.04 -0.50 3.15
C ASP A 266 1.95 -1.70 2.95
N ALA A 267 2.88 -1.93 3.89
CA ALA A 267 3.78 -3.06 3.81
C ALA A 267 3.01 -4.37 3.61
N THR A 268 3.23 -5.02 2.46
CA THR A 268 2.38 -6.13 2.01
C THR A 268 3.23 -7.32 1.61
N TRP A 269 2.87 -8.51 2.11
CA TRP A 269 3.55 -9.73 1.73
C TRP A 269 3.20 -10.14 0.30
N LEU A 270 4.19 -9.99 -0.59
CA LEU A 270 4.09 -10.35 -2.00
C LEU A 270 4.15 -11.86 -2.27
N GLY A 271 4.14 -12.72 -1.25
CA GLY A 271 4.14 -14.17 -1.47
C GLY A 271 5.49 -14.72 -1.94
N THR A 272 5.47 -15.89 -2.57
CA THR A 272 6.64 -16.56 -3.19
C THR A 272 6.43 -16.88 -4.66
N THR A 273 5.24 -16.61 -5.19
CA THR A 273 4.87 -16.91 -6.57
C THR A 273 5.08 -15.71 -7.46
N SER A 274 5.48 -15.97 -8.72
CA SER A 274 5.57 -14.97 -9.79
C SER A 274 4.29 -14.15 -9.96
N ASP A 275 3.15 -14.72 -9.53
CA ASP A 275 1.86 -14.10 -9.72
C ASP A 275 1.63 -12.78 -9.00
N ARG A 276 2.46 -12.53 -7.98
CA ARG A 276 2.42 -11.33 -7.16
C ARG A 276 3.53 -10.33 -7.48
N ALA A 277 4.13 -10.45 -8.67
CA ALA A 277 5.22 -9.60 -9.14
C ALA A 277 6.49 -9.66 -8.25
N ILE A 278 6.72 -10.78 -7.55
CA ILE A 278 8.01 -11.01 -6.87
C ILE A 278 9.19 -11.06 -7.85
N GLU A 279 8.89 -11.33 -9.13
CA GLU A 279 9.86 -11.24 -10.22
C GLU A 279 10.42 -9.83 -10.38
N LEU A 280 9.66 -8.79 -10.01
CA LEU A 280 10.14 -7.42 -9.83
C LEU A 280 10.93 -7.27 -8.53
N PHE A 281 11.49 -8.33 -7.94
CA PHE A 281 12.52 -8.29 -6.89
C PHE A 281 13.62 -9.33 -7.12
N ASP A 282 13.50 -10.13 -8.18
CA ASP A 282 14.46 -11.18 -8.53
C ASP A 282 15.65 -10.62 -9.32
N PRO A 283 16.90 -10.68 -8.80
CA PRO A 283 18.09 -10.22 -9.51
C PRO A 283 18.23 -10.80 -10.93
N GLY A 284 17.72 -12.03 -11.16
CA GLY A 284 17.84 -12.74 -12.43
C GLY A 284 16.86 -12.30 -13.53
N ALA A 285 15.73 -11.65 -13.19
CA ALA A 285 14.67 -11.34 -14.14
C ALA A 285 14.74 -9.92 -14.73
N TRP A 286 15.26 -8.95 -13.98
CA TRP A 286 15.20 -7.52 -14.30
C TRP A 286 16.44 -6.73 -13.84
N GLY A 287 17.45 -7.42 -13.31
CA GLY A 287 18.74 -6.84 -12.96
C GLY A 287 18.71 -5.98 -11.70
N CYS A 288 17.94 -6.36 -10.69
CA CYS A 288 17.95 -5.64 -9.43
C CYS A 288 19.00 -6.11 -8.45
N GLU A 289 19.66 -5.11 -7.88
CA GLU A 289 20.74 -5.30 -6.95
C GLU A 289 20.26 -4.83 -5.58
N GLU A 290 20.31 -5.73 -4.61
CA GLU A 290 20.08 -5.40 -3.20
C GLU A 290 21.17 -4.44 -2.74
N VAL A 291 20.75 -3.30 -2.19
CA VAL A 291 21.64 -2.23 -1.77
C VAL A 291 22.05 -2.47 -0.32
N ASN A 292 23.34 -2.70 -0.12
CA ASN A 292 23.91 -2.77 1.22
C ASN A 292 24.55 -1.41 1.54
N TRP A 293 23.93 -0.63 2.43
CA TRP A 293 24.36 0.74 2.77
C TRP A 293 25.62 0.82 3.64
N GLN A 294 26.46 -0.22 3.65
CA GLN A 294 27.68 -0.29 4.47
C GLN A 294 28.70 0.79 4.08
#